data_AF-A0A848YHD6-F1
#
_entry.id   AF-A0A848YHD6-F1
#
_cell.length_a   1.000
_cell.length_b   1.000
_cell.length_c   1.000
_cell.angle_alpha   90.00
_cell.angle_beta   90.00
_cell.angle_gamma   90.00
#
_symmetry.space_group_name_H-M   'P 1'
#
loop_
_entity.id
_entity.type
_entity.pdbx_description
1 polymer ?
#
loop_
_entity_poly.entity_id
_entity_poly.type
_entity_poly.pdbx_seq_one_letter_code
_entity_poly.pdbx_strand_id
1 'polypeptide(L)'
;IYQLPLGVVGIAIGVALLPDVSRRLRAEDLDGVHNSQNRALELSMLLTVPAAVGLMALPIPVVQVLFERGHFTSADTTATASALIAFAVGLPAFVMIKVFSPGFFAREDTRTPMIFAAISVAVNVAGSLLLFPLYAQTGIALATTAAGWVNAILLGSTLAHRRHYRPDRRLLNKLPWLLIAAMVMGGVLMGTMMWGIQLFQSDLNIIIRLAALLGLIGLGAGVYFIICHVSGAARLSELRASFKRS
;
A
#
# COMPACT_ATOMS: atom_id res chain seq x y z
N ILE A 1 8.37 -3.03 -8.91
CA ILE A 1 6.97 -2.59 -9.12
C ILE A 1 6.30 -2.16 -7.83
N TYR A 2 6.23 -3.00 -6.79
CA TYR A 2 5.62 -2.61 -5.50
C TYR A 2 6.31 -1.40 -4.83
N GLN A 3 7.58 -1.16 -5.14
CA GLN A 3 8.32 0.03 -4.69
C GLN A 3 7.83 1.35 -5.32
N LEU A 4 7.12 1.34 -6.45
CA LEU A 4 6.63 2.58 -7.08
C LEU A 4 5.55 3.26 -6.21
N PRO A 5 4.45 2.58 -5.80
CA PRO A 5 3.51 3.15 -4.84
C PRO A 5 4.15 3.48 -3.49
N LEU A 6 4.99 2.59 -3.00
CA LEU A 6 5.63 2.70 -1.68
C LEU A 6 6.64 3.85 -1.63
N GLY A 7 7.38 4.06 -2.72
CA GLY A 7 8.34 5.15 -2.87
C GLY A 7 7.65 6.50 -2.99
N VAL A 8 6.63 6.63 -3.86
CA VAL A 8 5.94 7.91 -4.04
C VAL A 8 5.16 8.31 -2.79
N VAL A 9 4.37 7.41 -2.22
CA VAL A 9 3.48 7.73 -1.08
C VAL A 9 4.24 7.66 0.24
N GLY A 10 4.99 6.59 0.47
CA GLY A 10 5.67 6.35 1.75
C GLY A 10 6.83 7.32 2.02
N ILE A 11 7.59 7.71 0.99
CA ILE A 11 8.68 8.69 1.16
C ILE A 11 8.10 10.10 1.30
N ALA A 12 7.17 10.51 0.44
CA ALA A 12 6.57 11.84 0.51
C ALA A 12 5.92 12.11 1.87
N ILE A 13 5.16 11.14 2.39
CA ILE A 13 4.51 11.28 3.69
C ILE A 13 5.54 11.23 4.82
N GLY A 14 6.52 10.32 4.79
CA GLY A 14 7.54 10.22 5.83
C GLY A 14 8.39 11.49 5.98
N VAL A 15 8.78 12.11 4.85
CA VAL A 15 9.60 13.34 4.82
C VAL A 15 8.81 14.55 5.33
N ALA A 16 7.53 14.66 4.98
CA ALA A 16 6.70 15.78 5.43
C ALA A 16 6.21 15.64 6.88
N LEU A 17 5.99 14.41 7.35
CA LEU A 17 5.35 14.15 8.63
C LEU A 17 6.30 14.36 9.82
N LEU A 18 7.58 13.99 9.69
CA LEU A 18 8.56 14.15 10.77
C LEU A 18 8.73 15.60 11.24
N PRO A 19 9.04 16.58 10.36
CA PRO A 19 9.20 17.98 10.80
C PRO A 19 7.90 18.57 11.36
N ASP A 20 6.74 18.22 10.79
CA ASP A 20 5.44 18.70 11.29
C ASP A 20 5.13 18.16 12.70
N VAL A 21 5.29 16.85 12.93
CA VAL A 21 5.06 16.23 14.23
C VAL A 21 6.05 16.77 15.27
N SER A 22 7.34 16.90 14.94
CA SER A 22 8.35 17.47 15.84
C SER A 22 8.03 18.91 16.23
N ARG A 23 7.61 19.76 15.27
CA ARG A 23 7.20 21.15 15.54
C ARG A 23 5.99 21.22 16.47
N ARG A 24 4.96 20.40 16.23
CA ARG A 24 3.74 20.39 17.05
C ARG A 24 3.97 19.84 18.45
N LEU A 25 4.81 18.82 18.59
CA LEU A 25 5.23 18.31 19.91
C LEU A 25 5.95 19.38 20.73
N ARG A 26 6.86 20.16 20.10
CA ARG A 26 7.53 21.29 20.77
C ARG A 26 6.57 22.40 21.18
N ALA A 27 5.46 22.56 20.46
CA ALA A 27 4.40 23.51 20.77
C ALA A 27 3.32 22.93 21.72
N GLU A 28 3.52 21.72 22.24
CA GLU A 28 2.57 20.98 23.09
C GLU A 28 1.18 20.76 22.45
N ASP A 29 1.07 20.89 21.12
CA ASP A 29 -0.16 20.71 20.34
C ASP A 29 -0.40 19.21 20.04
N LEU A 30 -0.81 18.47 21.07
CA LEU A 30 -1.05 17.03 20.97
C LEU A 30 -2.20 16.67 20.02
N ASP A 31 -3.26 17.47 20.00
CA ASP A 31 -4.39 17.28 19.08
C ASP A 31 -3.96 17.48 17.63
N GLY A 32 -3.11 18.47 17.39
CA GLY A 32 -2.49 18.69 16.10
C GLY A 32 -1.60 17.53 15.65
N VAL A 33 -0.85 16.89 16.56
CA VAL A 33 -0.05 15.70 16.27
C VAL A 33 -0.96 14.53 15.87
N HIS A 34 -2.03 14.28 16.63
CA HIS A 34 -3.00 13.24 16.30
C HIS A 34 -3.66 13.47 14.94
N ASN A 35 -4.05 14.71 14.65
CA ASN A 35 -4.67 15.06 13.37
C ASN A 35 -3.70 14.87 12.19
N SER A 36 -2.44 15.31 12.32
CA SER A 36 -1.43 15.13 11.26
C SER A 36 -1.16 13.66 10.97
N GLN A 37 -1.00 12.82 12.01
CA GLN A 37 -0.81 11.38 11.83
C GLN A 37 -2.04 10.69 11.23
N ASN A 38 -3.25 11.02 11.70
CA ASN A 38 -4.49 10.47 11.14
C ASN A 38 -4.66 10.85 9.67
N ARG A 39 -4.36 12.10 9.30
CA ARG A 39 -4.50 12.55 7.91
C ARG A 39 -3.44 11.91 7.00
N ALA A 40 -2.22 11.77 7.48
CA ALA A 40 -1.17 11.04 6.79
C ALA A 40 -1.55 9.57 6.56
N LEU A 41 -2.13 8.90 7.56
CA LEU A 41 -2.59 7.53 7.45
C LEU A 41 -3.80 7.42 6.49
N GLU A 42 -4.76 8.34 6.56
CA GLU A 42 -5.91 8.39 5.66
C GLU A 42 -5.48 8.51 4.19
N LEU A 43 -4.59 9.46 3.89
CA LEU A 43 -4.05 9.66 2.53
C LEU A 43 -3.22 8.46 2.08
N SER A 44 -2.44 7.88 2.99
CA SER A 44 -1.67 6.66 2.72
C SER A 44 -2.57 5.51 2.29
N MET A 45 -3.59 5.20 3.09
CA MET A 45 -4.51 4.10 2.84
C MET A 45 -5.33 4.36 1.56
N LEU A 46 -5.77 5.59 1.33
CA LEU A 46 -6.50 5.99 0.13
C LEU A 46 -5.75 5.69 -1.17
N LEU A 47 -4.41 5.67 -1.13
CA LEU A 47 -3.59 5.37 -2.31
C LEU A 47 -3.10 3.92 -2.32
N THR A 48 -2.72 3.37 -1.17
CA THR A 48 -2.09 2.03 -1.10
C THR A 48 -3.09 0.90 -1.18
N VAL A 49 -4.30 1.05 -0.62
CA VAL A 49 -5.34 0.02 -0.66
C VAL A 49 -5.81 -0.26 -2.10
N PRO A 50 -6.22 0.73 -2.92
CA PRO A 50 -6.58 0.45 -4.31
C PRO A 50 -5.38 -0.03 -5.12
N ALA A 51 -4.17 0.50 -4.88
CA ALA A 51 -2.98 0.01 -5.58
C ALA A 51 -2.69 -1.46 -5.27
N ALA A 52 -2.82 -1.88 -4.00
CA ALA A 52 -2.71 -3.27 -3.60
C ALA A 52 -3.75 -4.15 -4.31
N VAL A 53 -5.03 -3.75 -4.28
CA VAL A 53 -6.09 -4.53 -4.92
C VAL A 53 -5.93 -4.58 -6.44
N GLY A 54 -5.52 -3.49 -7.09
CA GLY A 54 -5.25 -3.46 -8.53
C GLY A 54 -4.11 -4.41 -8.92
N LEU A 55 -3.02 -4.43 -8.15
CA LEU A 55 -1.90 -5.36 -8.37
C LEU A 55 -2.29 -6.82 -8.09
N MET A 56 -3.18 -7.08 -7.14
CA MET A 56 -3.72 -8.42 -6.89
C MET A 56 -4.72 -8.86 -7.96
N ALA A 57 -5.46 -7.93 -8.56
CA ALA A 57 -6.46 -8.21 -9.59
C ALA A 57 -5.83 -8.44 -10.96
N LEU A 58 -4.74 -7.72 -11.28
CA LEU A 58 -4.06 -7.78 -12.58
C LEU A 58 -2.57 -8.17 -12.46
N PRO A 59 -2.21 -9.24 -11.75
CA PRO A 59 -0.80 -9.55 -11.51
C PRO A 59 -0.09 -10.02 -12.78
N ILE A 60 -0.74 -10.86 -13.60
CA ILE A 60 -0.19 -11.38 -14.86
C ILE A 60 -0.01 -10.26 -15.90
N PRO A 61 -1.02 -9.44 -16.24
CA PRO A 61 -0.86 -8.36 -17.23
C PRO A 61 0.22 -7.36 -16.86
N VAL A 62 0.32 -7.03 -15.57
CA VAL A 62 1.34 -6.11 -15.06
C VAL A 62 2.74 -6.69 -15.28
N VAL A 63 2.96 -7.95 -14.89
CA VAL A 63 4.26 -8.61 -15.07
C VAL A 63 4.57 -8.82 -16.54
N GLN A 64 3.60 -9.28 -17.32
CA GLN A 64 3.75 -9.58 -18.75
C GLN A 64 4.16 -8.34 -19.55
N VAL A 65 3.47 -7.21 -19.38
CA VAL A 65 3.77 -5.97 -20.12
C VAL A 65 5.15 -5.43 -19.79
N LEU A 66 5.56 -5.57 -18.52
CA LEU A 66 6.80 -4.99 -18.00
C LEU A 66 8.02 -5.89 -18.24
N PHE A 67 7.86 -7.21 -18.18
CA PHE A 67 8.99 -8.14 -18.13
C PHE A 67 8.97 -9.23 -19.20
N GLU A 68 7.82 -9.65 -19.72
CA GLU A 68 7.73 -10.78 -20.67
C GLU A 68 8.20 -10.37 -22.08
N ARG A 69 9.53 -10.30 -22.23
CA ARG A 69 10.26 -9.99 -23.46
C ARG A 69 11.58 -10.76 -23.50
N GLY A 70 12.00 -11.15 -24.70
CA GLY A 70 13.28 -11.84 -24.91
C GLY A 70 13.31 -13.20 -24.20
N HIS A 71 14.18 -13.36 -23.21
CA HIS A 71 14.36 -14.61 -22.48
C HIS A 71 13.36 -14.83 -21.33
N PHE A 72 12.52 -13.84 -21.03
CA PHE A 72 11.52 -13.96 -19.97
C PHE A 72 10.27 -14.64 -20.51
N THR A 73 9.99 -15.84 -20.02
CA THR A 73 8.91 -16.70 -20.53
C THR A 73 7.59 -16.46 -19.79
N SER A 74 6.49 -16.96 -20.33
CA SER A 74 5.18 -16.90 -19.65
C SER A 74 5.16 -17.72 -18.33
N ALA A 75 6.04 -18.71 -18.20
CA ALA A 75 6.24 -19.44 -16.93
C ALA A 75 6.86 -18.52 -15.86
N ASP A 76 7.86 -17.73 -16.24
CA ASP A 76 8.48 -16.70 -15.37
C ASP A 76 7.48 -15.61 -15.01
N THR A 77 6.58 -15.24 -15.93
CA THR A 77 5.46 -14.32 -15.68
C THR A 77 4.56 -14.85 -14.59
N THR A 78 4.17 -16.12 -14.68
CA THR A 78 3.26 -16.74 -13.71
C THR A 78 3.88 -16.83 -12.33
N ALA A 79 5.16 -17.23 -12.24
CA ALA A 79 5.90 -17.24 -10.99
C ALA A 79 6.04 -15.82 -10.41
N THR A 80 6.43 -14.84 -11.21
CA THR A 80 6.60 -13.46 -10.73
C THR A 80 5.25 -12.84 -10.30
N ALA A 81 4.16 -13.18 -10.99
CA ALA A 81 2.81 -12.75 -10.66
C ALA A 81 2.37 -13.25 -9.27
N SER A 82 2.68 -14.51 -8.90
CA SER A 82 2.34 -15.01 -7.56
C SER A 82 3.10 -14.26 -6.46
N ALA A 83 4.38 -13.93 -6.71
CA ALA A 83 5.19 -13.09 -5.82
C ALA A 83 4.59 -11.69 -5.67
N LEU A 84 4.15 -11.10 -6.78
CA LEU A 84 3.57 -9.77 -6.83
C LEU A 84 2.29 -9.69 -5.99
N ILE A 85 1.41 -10.69 -6.05
CA ILE A 85 0.21 -10.77 -5.21
C ILE A 85 0.63 -10.77 -3.73
N ALA A 86 1.60 -11.62 -3.35
CA ALA A 86 2.08 -11.71 -1.97
C ALA A 86 2.63 -10.37 -1.45
N PHE A 87 3.38 -9.63 -2.26
CA PHE A 87 3.87 -8.29 -1.89
C PHE A 87 2.76 -7.22 -1.90
N ALA A 88 1.79 -7.31 -2.81
CA ALA A 88 0.69 -6.37 -2.90
C ALA A 88 -0.14 -6.33 -1.61
N VAL A 89 -0.36 -7.48 -0.96
CA VAL A 89 -1.00 -7.58 0.36
C VAL A 89 -0.22 -6.82 1.45
N GLY A 90 1.10 -6.69 1.30
CA GLY A 90 1.97 -5.98 2.24
C GLY A 90 2.04 -4.47 2.04
N LEU A 91 1.58 -3.95 0.91
CA LEU A 91 1.70 -2.51 0.58
C LEU A 91 1.10 -1.58 1.64
N PRO A 92 -0.13 -1.80 2.15
CA PRO A 92 -0.67 -0.96 3.21
C PRO A 92 0.19 -0.98 4.47
N ALA A 93 0.69 -2.17 4.86
CA ALA A 93 1.54 -2.32 6.04
C ALA A 93 2.84 -1.52 5.92
N PHE A 94 3.53 -1.63 4.78
CA PHE A 94 4.81 -0.92 4.61
C PHE A 94 4.65 0.60 4.67
N VAL A 95 3.53 1.13 4.18
CA VAL A 95 3.26 2.58 4.28
C VAL A 95 2.83 2.95 5.70
N MET A 96 2.06 2.10 6.40
CA MET A 96 1.77 2.31 7.84
C MET A 96 3.04 2.42 8.68
N ILE A 97 4.06 1.58 8.44
CA ILE A 97 5.36 1.69 9.10
C ILE A 97 5.94 3.09 8.90
N LYS A 98 5.95 3.60 7.66
CA LYS A 98 6.47 4.94 7.33
C LYS A 98 5.68 6.08 7.98
N VAL A 99 4.38 5.91 8.19
CA VAL A 99 3.53 6.90 8.89
C VAL A 99 3.77 6.87 10.39
N PHE A 100 3.95 5.69 10.99
CA PHE A 100 4.12 5.57 12.45
C PHE A 100 5.54 5.87 12.93
N SER A 101 6.58 5.56 12.14
CA SER A 101 7.98 5.78 12.54
C SER A 101 8.30 7.23 12.99
N PRO A 102 7.87 8.29 12.27
CA PRO A 102 8.07 9.67 12.72
C PRO A 102 7.47 9.98 14.09
N GLY A 103 6.40 9.29 14.50
CA GLY A 103 5.78 9.46 15.81
C GLY A 103 6.67 9.08 16.99
N PHE A 104 7.59 8.14 16.76
CA PHE A 104 8.59 7.71 17.74
C PHE A 104 9.85 8.60 17.68
N PHE A 105 10.36 8.88 16.47
CA PHE A 105 11.55 9.69 16.28
C PHE A 105 11.38 11.13 16.76
N ALA A 106 10.19 11.72 16.56
CA ALA A 106 9.88 13.06 17.07
C ALA A 106 9.82 13.13 18.61
N ARG A 107 9.76 11.99 19.29
CA ARG A 107 9.80 11.84 20.75
C ARG A 107 11.14 11.27 21.24
N GLU A 108 12.17 11.29 20.39
CA GLU A 108 13.52 10.78 20.67
C GLU A 108 13.56 9.27 21.00
N ASP A 109 12.48 8.52 20.73
CA ASP A 109 12.42 7.08 20.92
C ASP A 109 12.85 6.35 19.63
N THR A 110 14.16 6.12 19.50
CA THR A 110 14.71 5.33 18.39
C THR A 110 14.82 3.85 18.70
N ARG A 111 14.80 3.48 20.00
CA ARG A 111 14.95 2.10 20.46
C ARG A 111 13.72 1.26 20.14
N THR A 112 12.53 1.77 20.38
CA THR A 112 11.29 1.01 20.16
C THR A 112 11.11 0.60 18.68
N PRO A 113 11.25 1.50 17.68
CA PRO A 113 11.21 1.11 16.27
C PRO A 113 12.31 0.12 15.86
N MET A 114 13.51 0.24 16.44
CA MET A 114 14.62 -0.67 16.16
C MET A 114 14.31 -2.10 16.66
N ILE A 115 13.75 -2.23 17.86
CA ILE A 115 13.35 -3.54 18.41
C ILE A 115 12.26 -4.17 17.54
N PHE A 116 11.26 -3.41 17.12
CA PHE A 116 10.19 -3.93 16.25
C PHE A 116 10.69 -4.31 14.86
N ALA A 117 11.66 -3.56 14.31
CA ALA A 117 12.35 -3.95 13.09
C ALA A 117 13.13 -5.27 13.27
N ALA A 118 13.82 -5.47 14.40
CA ALA A 118 14.50 -6.72 14.69
C ALA A 118 13.53 -7.91 14.82
N ILE A 119 12.39 -7.73 15.51
CA ILE A 119 11.32 -8.74 15.60
C ILE A 119 10.79 -9.05 14.19
N SER A 120 10.54 -8.02 13.38
CA SER A 120 10.08 -8.18 11.99
C SER A 120 11.09 -8.98 11.15
N VAL A 121 12.39 -8.73 11.30
CA VAL A 121 13.43 -9.50 10.59
C VAL A 121 13.42 -10.95 11.07
N ALA A 122 13.33 -11.20 12.38
CA ALA A 122 13.24 -12.56 12.90
C ALA A 122 12.01 -13.31 12.37
N VAL A 123 10.84 -12.68 12.35
CA VAL A 123 9.61 -13.23 11.75
C VAL A 123 9.80 -13.47 10.26
N ASN A 124 10.44 -12.56 9.53
CA ASN A 124 10.68 -12.74 8.10
C ASN A 124 11.60 -13.92 7.83
N VAL A 125 12.71 -14.05 8.56
CA VAL A 125 13.66 -15.15 8.39
C VAL A 125 13.01 -16.48 8.74
N ALA A 126 12.35 -16.57 9.90
CA ALA A 126 11.65 -17.79 10.31
C ALA A 126 10.55 -18.17 9.31
N GLY A 127 9.71 -17.21 8.91
CA GLY A 127 8.66 -17.43 7.92
C GLY A 127 9.21 -17.82 6.55
N SER A 128 10.32 -17.21 6.11
CA SER A 128 10.96 -17.54 4.83
C SER A 128 11.52 -18.96 4.85
N LEU A 129 12.20 -19.37 5.92
CA LEU A 129 12.73 -20.73 6.05
C LEU A 129 11.62 -21.79 6.10
N LEU A 130 10.48 -21.47 6.74
CA LEU A 130 9.33 -22.38 6.82
C LEU A 130 8.53 -22.45 5.51
N LEU A 131 8.34 -21.32 4.82
CA LEU A 131 7.48 -21.23 3.64
C LEU A 131 8.21 -21.50 2.32
N PHE A 132 9.53 -21.31 2.26
CA PHE A 132 10.33 -21.58 1.06
C PHE A 132 10.19 -23.02 0.54
N PRO A 133 10.27 -24.08 1.36
CA PRO A 133 10.11 -25.45 0.83
C PRO A 133 8.69 -25.74 0.30
N LEU A 134 7.67 -25.03 0.77
CA LEU A 134 6.27 -25.25 0.35
C LEU A 134 5.87 -24.39 -0.85
N TYR A 135 6.32 -23.13 -0.90
CA TYR A 135 5.84 -22.12 -1.85
C TYR A 135 6.97 -21.44 -2.65
N ALA A 136 8.20 -21.96 -2.56
CA ALA A 136 9.40 -21.42 -3.19
C ALA A 136 9.53 -19.91 -2.96
N GLN A 137 9.72 -19.13 -4.02
CA GLN A 137 9.86 -17.67 -3.97
C GLN A 137 8.61 -16.96 -3.42
N THR A 138 7.40 -17.50 -3.65
CA THR A 138 6.16 -16.90 -3.15
C THR A 138 6.11 -16.98 -1.63
N GLY A 139 6.69 -18.04 -1.06
CA GLY A 139 6.80 -18.21 0.40
C GLY A 139 7.64 -17.12 1.06
N ILE A 140 8.75 -16.73 0.42
CA ILE A 140 9.59 -15.61 0.90
C ILE A 140 8.81 -14.30 0.83
N ALA A 141 8.12 -14.03 -0.28
CA ALA A 141 7.32 -12.81 -0.44
C ALA A 141 6.21 -12.71 0.62
N LEU A 142 5.51 -13.82 0.90
CA LEU A 142 4.51 -13.90 1.98
C LEU A 142 5.13 -13.66 3.35
N ALA A 143 6.29 -14.26 3.63
CA ALA A 143 7.00 -14.03 4.89
C ALA A 143 7.40 -12.56 5.07
N THR A 144 7.83 -11.88 4.00
CA THR A 144 8.20 -10.46 4.06
C THR A 144 6.97 -9.59 4.29
N THR A 145 5.86 -9.89 3.63
CA THR A 145 4.58 -9.22 3.85
C THR A 145 4.07 -9.42 5.29
N ALA A 146 4.12 -10.64 5.81
CA ALA A 146 3.71 -10.95 7.18
C ALA A 146 4.56 -10.19 8.21
N ALA A 147 5.88 -10.18 8.02
CA ALA A 147 6.80 -9.40 8.84
C ALA A 147 6.49 -7.90 8.81
N GLY A 148 6.20 -7.34 7.62
CA GLY A 148 5.76 -5.96 7.47
C GLY A 148 4.50 -5.66 8.28
N TRP A 149 3.49 -6.54 8.23
CA TRP A 149 2.28 -6.41 9.04
C TRP A 149 2.57 -6.46 10.54
N VAL A 150 3.41 -7.40 11.00
CA VAL A 150 3.82 -7.47 12.40
C VAL A 150 4.46 -6.15 12.84
N ASN A 151 5.38 -5.61 12.06
CA ASN A 151 6.03 -4.34 12.37
C ASN A 151 5.03 -3.17 12.43
N ALA A 152 4.17 -3.05 11.41
CA ALA A 152 3.13 -2.02 11.35
C ALA A 152 2.19 -2.07 12.56
N ILE A 153 1.76 -3.27 12.96
CA ILE A 153 0.88 -3.50 14.11
C ILE A 153 1.60 -3.18 15.42
N LEU A 154 2.85 -3.61 15.60
CA LEU A 154 3.62 -3.31 16.81
C LEU A 154 3.82 -1.80 16.98
N LEU A 155 4.19 -1.09 15.90
CA LEU A 155 4.33 0.36 15.91
C LEU A 155 3.01 1.05 16.25
N GLY A 156 1.93 0.73 15.51
CA GLY A 156 0.63 1.36 15.69
C GLY A 156 0.01 1.09 17.06
N SER A 157 0.05 -0.16 17.53
CA SER A 157 -0.49 -0.56 18.83
C SER A 157 0.28 0.06 20.00
N THR A 158 1.62 0.14 19.91
CA THR A 158 2.44 0.77 20.95
C THR A 158 2.18 2.28 21.02
N LEU A 159 2.06 2.94 19.86
CA LEU A 159 1.76 4.37 19.79
C LEU A 159 0.35 4.67 20.35
N ALA A 160 -0.62 3.79 20.09
CA ALA A 160 -1.96 3.87 20.66
C ALA A 160 -1.97 3.62 22.18
N HIS A 161 -1.26 2.59 22.64
CA HIS A 161 -1.16 2.25 24.07
C HIS A 161 -0.54 3.39 24.89
N ARG A 162 0.50 4.05 24.35
CA ARG A 162 1.13 5.24 24.96
C ARG A 162 0.31 6.53 24.79
N ARG A 163 -0.91 6.45 24.23
CA ARG A 163 -1.79 7.60 23.93
C ARG A 163 -1.13 8.67 23.03
N HIS A 164 -0.12 8.30 22.26
CA HIS A 164 0.57 9.17 21.30
C HIS A 164 -0.10 9.19 19.94
N TYR A 165 -0.98 8.24 19.70
CA TYR A 165 -1.84 8.14 18.53
C TYR A 165 -3.25 7.74 18.95
N ARG A 166 -4.26 8.39 18.39
CA ARG A 166 -5.66 8.01 18.56
C ARG A 166 -6.30 7.98 17.18
N PRO A 167 -6.77 6.82 16.70
CA PRO A 167 -7.48 6.76 15.44
C PRO A 167 -8.75 7.60 15.55
N ASP A 168 -8.89 8.60 14.69
CA ASP A 168 -10.08 9.44 14.68
C ASP A 168 -11.29 8.64 14.15
N ARG A 169 -12.49 8.95 14.66
CA ARG A 169 -13.77 8.37 14.21
C ARG A 169 -13.93 8.48 12.70
N ARG A 170 -13.44 9.57 12.13
CA ARG A 170 -13.40 9.79 10.69
C ARG A 170 -12.63 8.69 9.94
N LEU A 171 -11.44 8.34 10.41
CA LEU A 171 -10.61 7.29 9.79
C LEU A 171 -11.31 5.93 9.90
N LEU A 172 -11.82 5.60 11.09
CA LEU A 172 -12.51 4.34 11.34
C LEU A 172 -13.78 4.18 10.49
N ASN A 173 -14.54 5.26 10.30
CA ASN A 173 -15.73 5.24 9.45
C ASN A 173 -15.41 5.15 7.95
N LYS A 174 -14.26 5.67 7.50
CA LYS A 174 -13.86 5.66 6.09
C LYS A 174 -13.19 4.36 5.65
N LEU A 175 -12.46 3.71 6.55
CA LEU A 175 -11.73 2.48 6.26
C LEU A 175 -12.60 1.37 5.63
N PRO A 176 -13.81 1.04 6.13
CA PRO A 176 -14.63 0.00 5.51
C PRO A 176 -15.09 0.40 4.10
N TRP A 177 -15.48 1.66 3.89
CA TRP A 177 -15.84 2.16 2.55
C TRP A 177 -14.67 2.11 1.58
N LEU A 178 -13.46 2.39 2.06
CA LEU A 178 -12.23 2.29 1.27
C LEU A 178 -11.96 0.87 0.80
N LEU A 179 -12.14 -0.10 1.71
CA LEU A 179 -11.97 -1.52 1.42
C LEU A 179 -13.06 -1.99 0.45
N ILE A 180 -14.32 -1.62 0.66
CA ILE A 180 -15.42 -1.95 -0.25
C ILE A 180 -15.15 -1.37 -1.65
N ALA A 181 -14.78 -0.09 -1.74
CA ALA A 181 -14.47 0.55 -3.02
C ALA A 181 -13.32 -0.15 -3.74
N ALA A 182 -12.26 -0.52 -3.02
CA ALA A 182 -11.13 -1.24 -3.58
C ALA A 182 -11.53 -2.66 -4.03
N MET A 183 -12.34 -3.38 -3.25
CA MET A 183 -12.85 -4.71 -3.61
C MET A 183 -13.74 -4.67 -4.85
N VAL A 184 -14.65 -3.70 -4.94
CA VAL A 184 -15.49 -3.49 -6.13
C VAL A 184 -14.63 -3.17 -7.34
N MET A 185 -13.65 -2.28 -7.20
CA MET A 185 -12.66 -2.00 -8.24
C MET A 185 -11.94 -3.29 -8.69
N GLY A 186 -11.46 -4.10 -7.74
CA GLY A 186 -10.81 -5.38 -8.03
C GLY A 186 -11.71 -6.34 -8.81
N GLY A 187 -12.97 -6.46 -8.40
CA GLY A 187 -13.98 -7.26 -9.09
C GLY A 187 -14.26 -6.78 -10.52
N VAL A 188 -14.36 -5.46 -10.72
CA VAL A 188 -14.53 -4.86 -12.06
C VAL A 188 -13.30 -5.12 -12.93
N LEU A 189 -12.08 -4.98 -12.40
CA LEU A 189 -10.86 -5.26 -13.15
C LEU A 189 -10.76 -6.74 -13.55
N MET A 190 -11.04 -7.67 -12.63
CA MET A 190 -11.08 -9.11 -12.92
C MET A 190 -12.16 -9.43 -13.96
N GLY A 191 -13.36 -8.86 -13.81
CA GLY A 191 -14.45 -9.02 -14.76
C GLY A 191 -14.09 -8.49 -16.14
N THR A 192 -13.49 -7.30 -16.24
CA THR A 192 -13.06 -6.72 -17.53
C THR A 192 -11.95 -7.57 -18.17
N MET A 193 -11.05 -8.12 -17.35
CA MET A 193 -9.95 -8.97 -17.83
C MET A 193 -10.44 -10.30 -18.41
N MET A 194 -11.55 -10.86 -17.93
CA MET A 194 -12.14 -12.07 -18.53
C MET A 194 -12.52 -11.86 -20.01
N TRP A 195 -12.99 -10.66 -20.36
CA TRP A 195 -13.40 -10.32 -21.73
C TRP A 195 -12.21 -9.79 -22.55
N GLY A 196 -11.26 -9.14 -21.90
CA GLY A 196 -10.05 -8.55 -22.51
C GLY A 196 -8.85 -9.49 -22.61
N ILE A 197 -8.97 -10.77 -22.22
CA ILE A 197 -7.82 -11.70 -22.13
C ILE A 197 -7.11 -11.88 -23.49
N GLN A 198 -7.86 -11.74 -24.59
CA GLN A 198 -7.34 -11.84 -25.95
C GLN A 198 -6.34 -10.71 -26.29
N LEU A 199 -6.48 -9.53 -25.68
CA LEU A 199 -5.60 -8.37 -25.89
C LEU A 199 -4.21 -8.56 -25.28
N PHE A 200 -4.03 -9.55 -24.41
CA PHE A 200 -2.77 -9.87 -23.73
C PHE A 200 -2.08 -11.13 -24.29
N GLN A 201 -2.53 -11.66 -25.42
CA GLN A 201 -1.88 -12.80 -26.07
C GLN A 201 -0.50 -12.45 -26.64
N SER A 202 0.40 -13.44 -26.62
CA SER A 202 1.84 -13.34 -26.85
C SER A 202 2.24 -12.81 -28.24
N ASP A 203 1.35 -12.87 -29.23
CA ASP A 203 1.62 -12.44 -30.61
C ASP A 203 1.25 -10.96 -30.88
N LEU A 204 0.58 -10.28 -29.94
CA LEU A 204 0.18 -8.89 -30.12
C LEU A 204 1.31 -7.89 -29.83
N ASN A 205 1.34 -6.80 -30.59
CA ASN A 205 2.30 -5.70 -30.45
C ASN A 205 2.30 -5.14 -29.02
N ILE A 206 3.49 -4.90 -28.47
CA ILE A 206 3.69 -4.41 -27.10
C ILE A 206 2.95 -3.11 -26.79
N ILE A 207 2.77 -2.25 -27.81
CA ILE A 207 2.05 -0.98 -27.68
C ILE A 207 0.58 -1.22 -27.33
N ILE A 208 -0.04 -2.25 -27.93
CA ILE A 208 -1.43 -2.62 -27.66
C ILE A 208 -1.57 -3.12 -26.23
N ARG A 209 -0.65 -3.96 -25.76
CA ARG A 209 -0.65 -4.44 -24.37
C ARG A 209 -0.46 -3.31 -23.36
N LEU A 210 0.43 -2.37 -23.66
CA LEU A 210 0.65 -1.20 -22.82
C LEU A 210 -0.62 -0.32 -22.77
N ALA A 211 -1.24 -0.07 -23.92
CA ALA A 211 -2.48 0.70 -24.00
C ALA A 211 -3.63 0.01 -23.25
N ALA A 212 -3.78 -1.30 -23.39
CA ALA A 212 -4.78 -2.10 -22.67
C ALA A 212 -4.54 -2.05 -21.15
N LEU A 213 -3.29 -2.20 -20.70
CA LEU A 213 -2.94 -2.10 -19.29
C LEU A 213 -3.22 -0.70 -18.74
N LEU A 214 -2.84 0.36 -19.46
CA LEU A 214 -3.13 1.74 -19.07
C LEU A 214 -4.64 2.01 -19.04
N GLY A 215 -5.41 1.44 -19.98
CA GLY A 215 -6.87 1.49 -19.99
C GLY A 215 -7.47 0.83 -18.76
N LEU A 216 -6.98 -0.36 -18.38
CA LEU A 216 -7.42 -1.05 -17.17
C LEU A 216 -7.06 -0.28 -15.89
N ILE A 217 -5.85 0.26 -15.81
CA ILE A 217 -5.44 1.11 -14.68
C ILE A 217 -6.33 2.36 -14.58
N GLY A 218 -6.61 3.01 -15.71
CA GLY A 218 -7.50 4.17 -15.79
C GLY A 218 -8.94 3.85 -15.38
N LEU A 219 -9.46 2.70 -15.83
CA LEU A 219 -10.78 2.22 -15.45
C LEU A 219 -10.87 1.89 -13.96
N GLY A 220 -9.87 1.20 -13.41
CA GLY A 220 -9.77 0.92 -11.98
C GLY A 220 -9.72 2.21 -11.15
N ALA A 221 -8.86 3.15 -11.54
CA ALA A 221 -8.77 4.46 -10.89
C ALA A 221 -10.10 5.23 -10.95
N GLY A 222 -10.79 5.20 -12.10
CA GLY A 222 -12.10 5.82 -12.28
C GLY A 222 -13.17 5.21 -11.38
N VAL A 223 -13.32 3.88 -11.38
CA VAL A 223 -14.28 3.15 -10.54
C VAL A 223 -14.03 3.43 -9.06
N TYR A 224 -12.78 3.32 -8.62
CA TYR A 224 -12.42 3.57 -7.23
C TYR A 224 -12.72 5.02 -6.82
N PHE A 225 -12.38 5.99 -7.67
CA PHE A 225 -12.59 7.41 -7.39
C PHE A 225 -14.07 7.77 -7.34
N ILE A 226 -14.89 7.23 -8.27
CA ILE A 226 -16.34 7.42 -8.28
C ILE A 226 -16.96 6.88 -6.99
N ILE A 227 -16.63 5.64 -6.60
CA ILE A 227 -17.18 5.03 -5.38
C ILE A 227 -16.73 5.79 -4.14
N CYS A 228 -15.45 6.21 -4.07
CA CYS A 228 -14.95 7.01 -2.95
C CYS A 228 -15.59 8.41 -2.89
N HIS A 229 -15.96 8.99 -4.04
CA HIS A 229 -16.66 10.27 -4.10
C HIS A 229 -18.10 10.14 -3.62
N VAL A 230 -18.84 9.13 -4.12
CA VAL A 230 -20.25 8.88 -3.78
C VAL A 230 -20.42 8.46 -2.32
N SER A 231 -19.51 7.65 -1.78
CA SER A 231 -19.51 7.25 -0.36
C SER A 231 -19.08 8.37 0.60
N GLY A 232 -18.62 9.52 0.09
CA GLY A 232 -18.10 10.61 0.91
C GLY A 232 -16.75 10.30 1.59
N ALA A 233 -16.13 9.15 1.28
CA ALA A 233 -14.83 8.75 1.81
C ALA A 233 -13.69 9.63 1.26
N ALA A 234 -13.80 10.10 0.02
CA ALA A 234 -12.89 11.06 -0.60
C ALA A 234 -13.63 12.34 -0.99
N ARG A 235 -13.79 13.27 -0.04
CA ARG A 235 -14.20 14.64 -0.40
C ARG A 235 -13.05 15.31 -1.13
N LEU A 236 -13.21 15.60 -2.43
CA LEU A 236 -12.24 16.38 -3.23
C LEU A 236 -11.82 17.68 -2.54
N SER A 237 -12.68 18.28 -1.71
CA SER A 237 -12.38 19.50 -0.96
C SER A 237 -11.17 19.35 -0.03
N GLU A 238 -10.84 18.15 0.43
CA GLU A 238 -9.75 17.95 1.39
C GLU A 238 -8.43 17.57 0.74
N LEU A 239 -8.46 16.93 -0.42
CA LEU A 239 -7.30 16.84 -1.32
C LEU A 239 -6.93 18.24 -1.83
N ARG A 240 -7.92 19.08 -2.14
CA ARG A 240 -7.69 20.48 -2.53
C ARG A 240 -7.20 21.36 -1.38
N ALA A 241 -7.67 21.13 -0.15
CA ALA A 241 -7.23 21.88 1.04
C ALA A 241 -5.79 21.54 1.47
N SER A 242 -5.31 20.33 1.17
CA SER A 242 -3.92 19.94 1.45
C SER A 242 -2.93 20.51 0.44
N PHE A 243 -3.35 20.72 -0.81
CA PHE A 243 -2.55 21.44 -1.83
C PHE A 243 -2.55 22.97 -1.66
N LYS A 244 -3.59 23.57 -1.04
CA LYS A 244 -3.67 25.02 -0.82
C LYS A 244 -2.87 25.55 0.38
N ARG A 245 -2.18 24.68 1.13
CA ARG A 245 -1.35 25.06 2.30
C ARG A 245 0.16 24.91 2.08
N SER A 246 0.60 24.66 0.85
CA SER A 246 2.02 24.71 0.48
C SER A 246 2.37 26.02 -0.21
#